data_AF-A0A822A0A9-F1
#
_entry.id   AF-A0A822A0A9-F1
#
_cell.length_a   1.000
_cell.length_b   1.000
_cell.length_c   1.000
_cell.angle_alpha   90.00
_cell.angle_beta   90.00
_cell.angle_gamma   90.00
#
_symmetry.space_group_name_H-M   'P 1'
#
loop_
_entity.id
_entity.type
_entity.pdbx_description
1 polymer ?
#
loop_
_entity_poly.entity_id
_entity_poly.type
_entity_poly.pdbx_seq_one_letter_code
_entity_poly.pdbx_strand_id
1 'polypeptide(L)'
;MKQAIECTRRSFDRHIYESKQAKQKLEDQLYDIDLLINQLEENIKNTEKGIHDKEQCLKLTRTRLDIRHKRPNVDLFYNAPQKCLIEEIRVIECQIQKRQEHLAESDVGLRNLNLDKLILEKDIETKTNTIFVDEVECHESLRTLISVEDW
;
A
#
# COMPACT_ATOMS: atom_id res chain seq x y z
N MET A 1 -32.15 32.93 28.61
CA MET A 1 -32.40 32.36 27.26
C MET A 1 -31.26 32.69 26.29
N LYS A 2 -30.95 33.97 26.04
CA LYS A 2 -29.86 34.39 25.10
C LYS A 2 -28.48 33.77 25.38
N GLN A 3 -28.09 33.66 26.65
CA GLN A 3 -26.81 33.06 27.04
C GLN A 3 -26.73 31.54 26.77
N ALA A 4 -27.85 30.83 26.86
CA ALA A 4 -27.89 29.39 26.56
C ALA A 4 -27.74 29.15 25.05
N ILE A 5 -28.40 29.95 24.22
CA ILE A 5 -28.28 29.92 22.75
C ILE A 5 -26.83 30.16 22.31
N GLU A 6 -26.17 31.17 22.88
CA GLU A 6 -24.77 31.48 22.59
C GLU A 6 -23.82 30.35 23.02
N CYS A 7 -24.03 29.72 24.18
CA CYS A 7 -23.25 28.55 24.60
C CYS A 7 -23.42 27.37 23.64
N THR A 8 -24.64 27.06 23.22
CA THR A 8 -24.93 25.98 22.28
C THR A 8 -24.27 26.24 20.92
N ARG A 9 -24.34 27.48 20.43
CA ARG A 9 -23.72 27.89 19.18
C ARG A 9 -22.19 27.72 19.19
N ARG A 10 -21.53 28.18 20.25
CA ARG A 10 -20.09 27.98 20.42
C ARG A 10 -19.70 26.50 20.50
N SER A 11 -20.55 25.67 21.09
CA SER A 11 -20.33 24.23 21.13
C SER A 11 -20.38 23.60 19.73
N PHE A 12 -21.33 24.03 18.89
CA PHE A 12 -21.42 23.59 17.49
C PHE A 12 -20.22 24.05 16.66
N ASP A 13 -19.87 25.35 16.73
CA ASP A 13 -18.71 25.90 16.02
C ASP A 13 -17.42 25.13 16.38
N ARG A 14 -17.26 24.80 17.67
CA ARG A 14 -16.13 23.99 18.15
C ARG A 14 -16.17 22.56 17.61
N HIS A 15 -17.32 21.88 17.66
CA HIS A 15 -17.44 20.50 17.16
C HIS A 15 -17.19 20.40 15.66
N ILE A 16 -17.69 21.36 14.87
CA ILE A 16 -17.44 21.47 13.43
C ILE A 16 -15.95 21.66 13.17
N TYR A 17 -15.30 22.55 13.91
CA TYR A 17 -13.85 22.77 13.79
C TYR A 17 -13.04 21.50 14.11
N GLU A 18 -13.34 20.82 15.21
CA GLU A 18 -12.70 19.56 15.60
C GLU A 18 -12.94 18.47 14.54
N SER A 19 -14.15 18.37 13.99
CA SER A 19 -14.48 17.41 12.93
C SER A 19 -13.76 17.70 11.62
N LYS A 20 -13.60 18.97 11.24
CA LYS A 20 -12.80 19.37 10.07
C LYS A 20 -11.32 19.05 10.24
N GLN A 21 -10.76 19.31 11.43
CA GLN A 21 -9.39 18.91 11.73
C GLN A 21 -9.19 17.39 11.67
N ALA A 22 -10.14 16.62 12.21
CA ALA A 22 -10.08 15.17 12.14
C ALA A 22 -10.13 14.67 10.69
N LYS A 23 -11.01 15.25 9.86
CA LYS A 23 -11.08 14.96 8.42
C LYS A 23 -9.76 15.25 7.72
N GLN A 24 -9.15 16.41 7.94
CA GLN A 24 -7.87 16.76 7.32
C GLN A 24 -6.78 15.72 7.65
N LYS A 25 -6.69 15.27 8.91
CA LYS A 25 -5.73 14.24 9.29
C LYS A 25 -5.95 12.91 8.58
N LEU A 26 -7.21 12.53 8.35
CA LEU A 26 -7.53 11.31 7.59
C LEU A 26 -7.15 11.47 6.10
N GLU A 27 -7.36 12.65 5.51
CA GLU A 27 -6.94 12.95 4.15
C GLU A 27 -5.41 12.94 4.00
N ASP A 28 -4.67 13.48 4.98
CA ASP A 28 -3.21 13.42 5.02
C ASP A 28 -2.72 11.95 5.11
N GLN A 29 -3.35 11.13 5.96
CA GLN A 29 -3.05 9.69 6.07
C GLN A 29 -3.35 8.93 4.79
N LEU A 30 -4.46 9.27 4.10
CA LEU A 30 -4.82 8.68 2.82
C LEU A 30 -3.74 8.98 1.76
N TYR A 31 -3.25 10.22 1.72
CA TYR A 31 -2.16 10.61 0.82
C TYR A 31 -0.88 9.82 1.08
N ASP A 32 -0.49 9.66 2.35
CA ASP A 32 0.68 8.87 2.73
C ASP A 32 0.56 7.40 2.32
N ILE A 33 -0.63 6.80 2.47
CA ILE A 33 -0.91 5.43 2.06
C ILE A 33 -0.85 5.29 0.55
N ASP A 34 -1.40 6.24 -0.21
CA ASP A 34 -1.31 6.23 -1.67
C ASP A 34 0.14 6.32 -2.16
N LEU A 35 0.97 7.15 -1.52
CA LEU A 35 2.40 7.20 -1.82
C LEU A 35 3.06 5.85 -1.55
N LEU A 36 2.74 5.22 -0.42
CA LEU A 36 3.30 3.94 -0.02
C LEU A 36 2.86 2.80 -0.96
N ILE A 37 1.60 2.80 -1.41
CA ILE A 37 1.09 1.86 -2.43
C ILE A 37 1.89 1.98 -3.72
N ASN A 38 2.08 3.21 -4.22
CA ASN A 38 2.84 3.44 -5.45
C ASN A 38 4.29 2.94 -5.34
N GLN A 39 4.95 3.19 -4.21
CA GLN A 39 6.30 2.70 -3.93
C GLN A 39 6.35 1.17 -3.87
N LEU A 40 5.36 0.54 -3.25
CA LEU A 40 5.30 -0.91 -3.13
C LEU A 40 5.06 -1.57 -4.50
N GLU A 41 4.18 -1.01 -5.33
CA GLU A 41 3.96 -1.46 -6.71
C GLU A 41 5.22 -1.37 -7.57
N GLU A 42 5.99 -0.29 -7.43
CA GLU A 42 7.28 -0.15 -8.12
C GLU A 42 8.28 -1.21 -7.63
N ASN A 43 8.35 -1.45 -6.33
CA ASN A 43 9.22 -2.47 -5.74
C ASN A 43 8.84 -3.89 -6.20
N ILE A 44 7.56 -4.19 -6.34
CA ILE A 44 7.04 -5.45 -6.90
C ILE A 44 7.52 -5.61 -8.34
N LYS A 45 7.29 -4.62 -9.21
CA LYS A 45 7.75 -4.64 -10.62
C LYS A 45 9.27 -4.84 -10.74
N ASN A 46 10.04 -4.16 -9.89
CA ASN A 46 11.50 -4.30 -9.85
C ASN A 46 11.93 -5.70 -9.39
N THR A 47 11.21 -6.28 -8.43
CA THR A 47 11.47 -7.64 -7.93
C THR A 47 11.15 -8.70 -8.98
N GLU A 48 10.02 -8.57 -9.69
CA GLU A 48 9.63 -9.43 -10.82
C GLU A 48 10.68 -9.40 -11.94
N LYS A 49 11.13 -8.20 -12.31
CA LYS A 49 12.22 -8.05 -13.28
C LYS A 49 13.50 -8.74 -12.82
N GLY A 50 13.87 -8.56 -11.54
CA GLY A 50 15.02 -9.23 -10.95
C GLY A 50 14.89 -10.76 -10.92
N ILE A 51 13.69 -11.31 -10.74
CA ILE A 51 13.41 -12.75 -10.86
C ILE A 51 13.62 -13.19 -12.32
N HIS A 52 13.06 -12.46 -13.28
CA HIS A 52 13.20 -12.76 -14.70
C HIS A 52 14.67 -12.80 -15.14
N ASP A 53 15.46 -11.81 -14.74
CA ASP A 53 16.90 -11.75 -15.05
C ASP A 53 17.64 -12.97 -14.47
N LYS A 54 17.29 -13.39 -13.25
CA LYS A 54 17.87 -14.58 -12.60
C LYS A 54 17.47 -15.88 -13.30
N GLU A 55 16.23 -15.99 -13.79
CA GLU A 55 15.79 -17.13 -14.60
C GLU A 55 16.54 -17.22 -15.93
N GLN A 56 16.85 -16.09 -16.55
CA GLN A 56 17.69 -16.05 -17.75
C GLN A 56 19.11 -16.53 -17.44
N CYS A 57 19.71 -16.08 -16.33
CA CYS A 57 21.01 -16.59 -15.87
C CYS A 57 20.96 -18.11 -15.64
N LEU A 58 19.91 -18.61 -14.98
CA LEU A 58 19.73 -20.04 -14.72
C LEU A 58 19.68 -20.86 -16.01
N LYS A 59 18.94 -20.38 -17.03
CA LYS A 59 18.89 -21.04 -18.35
C LYS A 59 20.27 -21.13 -18.98
N LEU A 60 21.05 -20.05 -18.96
CA LEU A 60 22.42 -20.04 -19.50
C LEU A 60 23.33 -21.03 -18.78
N THR A 61 23.29 -21.06 -17.44
CA THR A 61 24.11 -21.98 -16.65
C THR A 61 23.73 -23.44 -16.88
N ARG A 62 22.44 -23.75 -17.00
CA ARG A 62 21.95 -25.09 -17.40
C ARG A 62 22.41 -25.48 -18.79
N THR A 63 22.28 -24.60 -19.79
CA THR A 63 22.77 -24.86 -21.15
C THR A 63 24.28 -25.11 -21.17
N ARG A 64 25.07 -24.35 -20.39
CA ARG A 64 26.53 -24.57 -20.26
C ARG A 64 26.84 -25.94 -19.66
N LEU A 65 26.06 -26.37 -18.67
CA LEU A 65 26.20 -27.69 -18.05
C LEU A 65 25.87 -28.81 -19.05
N ASP A 66 24.79 -28.68 -19.83
CA ASP A 66 24.40 -29.67 -20.85
C ASP A 66 25.45 -29.82 -21.95
N ILE A 67 25.99 -28.70 -22.45
CA ILE A 67 27.06 -28.73 -23.47
C ILE A 67 28.29 -29.47 -22.94
N ARG A 68 28.62 -29.31 -21.65
CA ARG A 68 29.75 -30.01 -21.02
C ARG A 68 29.52 -31.52 -20.93
N HIS A 69 28.29 -31.95 -20.60
CA HIS A 69 27.94 -33.38 -20.54
C HIS A 69 28.02 -34.07 -21.92
N LYS A 70 27.81 -33.33 -23.02
CA LYS A 70 27.83 -33.88 -24.38
C LYS A 70 29.23 -34.02 -25.00
N ARG A 71 30.31 -33.67 -24.28
CA ARG A 71 31.67 -33.70 -24.84
C ARG A 71 32.21 -35.14 -24.89
N PRO A 72 32.64 -35.64 -26.06
CA PRO A 72 33.02 -37.05 -26.25
C PRO A 72 34.32 -37.48 -25.55
N ASN A 73 35.17 -36.54 -25.10
CA ASN A 73 36.51 -36.84 -24.55
C ASN A 73 36.68 -36.46 -23.06
N VAL A 74 35.64 -36.56 -22.22
CA VAL A 74 35.69 -36.11 -20.81
C VAL A 74 35.72 -37.30 -19.85
N ASP A 75 36.89 -37.95 -19.74
CA ASP A 75 37.18 -38.97 -18.70
C ASP A 75 37.48 -38.37 -17.31
N LEU A 76 37.03 -37.14 -17.05
CA LEU A 76 37.09 -36.52 -15.72
C LEU A 76 35.68 -36.08 -15.31
N PHE A 77 34.91 -37.09 -14.93
CA PHE A 77 33.47 -37.10 -14.60
C PHE A 77 33.04 -36.07 -13.52
N TYR A 78 33.99 -35.35 -12.90
CA TYR A 78 33.76 -34.39 -11.82
C TYR A 78 34.86 -33.31 -11.74
N ASN A 79 35.19 -32.71 -12.89
CA ASN A 79 36.12 -31.57 -12.89
C ASN A 79 35.57 -30.38 -12.07
N ALA A 80 36.47 -29.60 -11.47
CA ALA A 80 36.11 -28.47 -10.61
C ALA A 80 35.10 -27.48 -11.27
N PRO A 81 35.23 -27.12 -12.56
CA PRO A 81 34.26 -26.26 -13.24
C PRO A 81 32.83 -26.82 -13.28
N GLN A 82 32.66 -28.14 -13.43
CA GLN A 82 31.33 -28.76 -13.46
C GLN A 82 30.67 -28.74 -12.08
N LYS A 83 31.44 -28.95 -11.01
CA LYS A 83 30.96 -28.79 -9.63
C LYS A 83 30.54 -27.35 -9.34
N CYS A 84 31.32 -26.37 -9.81
CA CYS A 84 30.96 -24.96 -9.65
C CYS A 84 29.64 -24.60 -10.36
N LEU A 85 29.42 -25.10 -11.59
CA LEU A 85 28.16 -24.86 -12.31
C LEU A 85 26.94 -25.47 -11.63
N ILE A 86 27.09 -26.66 -11.03
CA ILE A 86 26.01 -27.32 -10.27
C ILE A 86 25.68 -26.50 -9.01
N GLU A 87 26.70 -26.04 -8.28
CA GLU A 87 26.48 -25.19 -7.10
C GLU A 87 25.87 -23.84 -7.50
N GLU A 88 26.32 -23.25 -8.60
CA GLU A 88 25.78 -21.99 -9.13
C GLU A 88 24.28 -22.14 -9.46
N ILE A 89 23.87 -23.23 -10.11
CA ILE A 89 22.45 -23.54 -10.37
C ILE A 89 21.67 -23.57 -9.05
N ARG A 90 22.16 -24.31 -8.04
CA ARG A 90 21.51 -24.42 -6.73
C ARG A 90 21.36 -23.06 -6.04
N VAL A 91 22.40 -22.23 -6.09
CA VAL A 91 22.40 -20.89 -5.50
C VAL A 91 21.40 -19.98 -6.21
N ILE A 92 21.37 -19.99 -7.55
CA ILE A 92 20.43 -19.18 -8.33
C ILE A 92 18.98 -19.61 -8.06
N GLU A 93 18.70 -20.91 -8.02
CA GLU A 93 17.36 -21.44 -7.69
C GLU A 93 16.91 -21.01 -6.29
N CYS A 94 17.79 -21.11 -5.29
CA CYS A 94 17.50 -20.64 -3.94
C CYS A 94 17.23 -19.13 -3.90
N GLN A 95 17.97 -18.32 -4.68
CA GLN A 95 17.73 -16.89 -4.78
C GLN A 95 16.39 -16.55 -5.44
N ILE A 96 16.00 -17.29 -6.48
CA ILE A 96 14.71 -17.13 -7.15
C ILE A 96 13.58 -17.46 -6.17
N GLN A 97 13.66 -18.60 -5.48
CA GLN A 97 12.65 -19.00 -4.50
C GLN A 97 12.47 -17.94 -3.40
N LYS A 98 13.56 -17.47 -2.79
CA LYS A 98 13.48 -16.42 -1.75
C LYS A 98 12.85 -15.13 -2.25
N ARG A 99 13.12 -14.75 -3.50
CA ARG A 99 12.51 -13.56 -4.12
C ARG A 99 11.03 -13.76 -4.41
N GLN A 100 10.61 -14.97 -4.80
CA GLN A 100 9.20 -15.32 -4.99
C GLN A 100 8.43 -15.32 -3.66
N GLU A 101 9.03 -15.82 -2.58
CA GLU A 101 8.48 -15.75 -1.22
C GLU A 101 8.27 -14.28 -0.80
N HIS A 102 9.30 -13.45 -0.94
CA HIS A 102 9.21 -12.01 -0.66
C HIS A 102 8.18 -11.28 -1.55
N LEU A 103 8.04 -11.68 -2.82
CA LEU A 103 7.03 -11.14 -3.73
C LEU A 103 5.62 -11.44 -3.21
N ALA A 104 5.36 -12.69 -2.80
CA ALA A 104 4.09 -13.08 -2.23
C ALA A 104 3.76 -12.31 -0.94
N GLU A 105 4.75 -12.09 -0.07
CA GLU A 105 4.60 -11.26 1.13
C GLU A 105 4.26 -9.80 0.77
N SER A 106 4.95 -9.25 -0.24
CA SER A 106 4.71 -7.88 -0.73
C SER A 106 3.30 -7.73 -1.33
N ASP A 107 2.82 -8.72 -2.08
CA ASP A 107 1.46 -8.74 -2.65
C ASP A 107 0.38 -8.76 -1.56
N VAL A 108 0.60 -9.53 -0.49
CA VAL A 108 -0.30 -9.54 0.67
C VAL A 108 -0.29 -8.18 1.35
N GLY A 109 0.89 -7.57 1.54
CA GLY A 109 1.03 -6.22 2.07
C GLY A 109 0.27 -5.18 1.24
N LEU A 110 0.39 -5.24 -0.09
CA LEU A 110 -0.30 -4.35 -1.01
C LEU A 110 -1.83 -4.49 -0.92
N ARG A 111 -2.34 -5.71 -0.78
CA ARG A 111 -3.78 -5.95 -0.59
C ARG A 111 -4.27 -5.36 0.72
N ASN A 112 -3.53 -5.52 1.81
CA ASN A 112 -3.89 -4.96 3.11
C ASN A 112 -3.93 -3.43 3.06
N LEU A 113 -2.93 -2.79 2.45
CA LEU A 113 -2.90 -1.34 2.28
C LEU A 113 -4.09 -0.82 1.46
N ASN A 114 -4.50 -1.55 0.41
CA ASN A 114 -5.69 -1.20 -0.37
C ASN A 114 -6.98 -1.34 0.45
N LEU A 115 -7.06 -2.31 1.37
CA LEU A 115 -8.19 -2.41 2.29
C LEU A 115 -8.21 -1.26 3.30
N ASP A 116 -7.06 -0.92 3.87
CA ASP A 116 -6.92 0.20 4.80
C ASP A 116 -7.28 1.53 4.12
N LYS A 117 -6.87 1.71 2.86
CA LYS A 117 -7.27 2.83 2.02
C LYS A 117 -8.80 2.96 1.91
N LEU A 118 -9.49 1.87 1.57
CA LEU A 118 -10.96 1.86 1.43
C LEU A 118 -11.66 2.21 2.75
N ILE A 119 -11.11 1.76 3.88
CA ILE A 119 -11.65 2.09 5.20
C ILE A 119 -11.51 3.59 5.47
N LEU A 120 -10.34 4.17 5.18
CA LEU A 120 -10.10 5.60 5.37
C LEU A 120 -10.98 6.47 4.46
N GLU A 121 -11.16 6.08 3.19
CA GLU A 121 -12.06 6.78 2.26
C GLU A 121 -13.49 6.81 2.81
N LYS A 122 -13.96 5.69 3.36
CA LYS A 122 -15.28 5.61 4.00
C LYS A 122 -15.38 6.46 5.26
N ASP A 123 -14.33 6.51 6.07
CA ASP A 123 -14.29 7.35 7.28
C ASP A 123 -14.31 8.85 6.92
N ILE A 124 -13.60 9.23 5.85
CA ILE A 124 -13.62 10.60 5.29
C ILE A 124 -15.03 10.96 4.78
N GLU A 125 -15.68 10.05 4.07
CA GLU A 125 -17.07 10.24 3.60
C GLU A 125 -18.02 10.43 4.79
N THR A 126 -17.92 9.55 5.79
CA THR A 126 -18.73 9.63 7.02
C THR A 126 -18.51 10.95 7.76
N LYS A 127 -17.25 11.41 7.87
CA LYS A 127 -16.95 12.71 8.48
C LYS A 127 -17.44 13.88 7.64
N THR A 128 -17.38 13.78 6.33
CA THR A 128 -17.92 14.81 5.43
C THR A 128 -19.43 14.94 5.60
N ASN A 129 -20.15 13.82 5.67
CA ASN A 129 -21.59 13.80 5.94
C ASN A 129 -21.91 14.36 7.34
N THR A 130 -21.12 14.03 8.35
CA THR A 130 -21.29 14.57 9.71
C THR A 130 -21.15 16.09 9.72
N ILE A 131 -20.11 16.62 9.06
CA ILE A 131 -19.88 18.07 8.95
C ILE A 131 -21.04 18.75 8.21
N PHE A 132 -21.54 18.13 7.13
CA PHE A 132 -22.67 18.66 6.38
C PHE A 132 -23.94 18.78 7.23
N VAL A 133 -24.28 17.73 7.99
CA VAL A 133 -25.43 17.74 8.89
C VAL A 133 -25.26 18.81 9.99
N ASP A 134 -24.08 18.89 10.60
CA ASP A 134 -23.84 19.88 11.66
C ASP A 134 -23.90 21.32 11.14
N GLU A 135 -23.31 21.61 9.97
CA GLU A 135 -23.27 22.96 9.39
C GLU A 135 -24.61 23.40 8.79
N VAL A 136 -25.22 22.56 7.96
CA VAL A 136 -26.37 22.93 7.13
C VAL A 136 -27.68 22.64 7.84
N GLU A 137 -27.86 21.41 8.32
CA GLU A 137 -29.15 20.97 8.87
C GLU A 137 -29.38 21.49 10.28
N CYS A 138 -28.33 21.54 11.10
CA CYS A 138 -28.44 21.92 12.51
C CYS A 138 -28.07 23.38 12.75
N HIS A 139 -26.85 23.81 12.40
CA HIS A 139 -26.35 25.12 12.77
C HIS A 139 -27.00 26.27 11.99
N GLU A 140 -27.14 26.15 10.66
CA GLU A 140 -27.79 27.19 9.83
C GLU A 140 -29.31 27.25 10.07
N SER A 141 -29.97 26.10 10.24
CA SER A 141 -31.39 26.04 10.61
C SER A 141 -31.68 26.68 11.97
N LEU A 142 -30.83 26.46 12.98
CA LEU A 142 -30.95 27.15 14.28
C LEU A 142 -30.76 28.67 14.14
N ARG A 143 -29.89 29.12 13.23
CA ARG A 143 -29.65 30.54 12.95
C ARG A 143 -30.87 31.23 12.33
N THR A 144 -31.53 30.55 11.40
CA THR A 144 -32.70 31.06 10.69
C THR A 144 -33.96 31.02 11.55
N LEU A 145 -34.21 29.92 12.29
CA LEU A 145 -35.36 29.79 13.21
C LEU A 145 -35.36 30.85 14.32
N ILE A 146 -34.21 31.11 14.94
CA ILE A 146 -34.12 32.08 16.05
C ILE A 146 -34.30 33.52 15.55
N SER A 147 -33.98 33.82 14.29
CA SER A 147 -34.19 35.16 13.71
C SER A 147 -35.66 35.47 13.37
N VAL A 148 -36.53 34.46 13.34
CA VAL A 148 -37.96 34.60 13.01
C VAL A 148 -38.82 34.86 14.26
N GLU A 149 -38.34 34.51 15.46
CA GLU A 149 -39.07 34.66 16.73
C GLU A 149 -38.75 35.94 17.54
N ASP A 150 -37.87 36.83 17.06
CA ASP A 150 -37.69 38.17 17.64
C ASP A 150 -38.77 39.15 17.10
N TRP A 151 -40.05 38.91 17.43
CA TRP A 151 -41.17 39.88 17.42
C TRP A 151 -42.07 39.71 18.64
#